data_AF-A0A7W1I990-F1
#
_entry.id   AF-A0A7W1I990-F1
#
_cell.length_a   1.000
_cell.length_b   1.000
_cell.length_c   1.000
_cell.angle_alpha   90.00
_cell.angle_beta   90.00
_cell.angle_gamma   90.00
#
_symmetry.space_group_name_H-M   'P 1'
#
loop_
_entity.id
_entity.type
_entity.pdbx_description
1 polymer ?
#
loop_
_entity_poly.entity_id
_entity_poly.type
_entity_poly.pdbx_seq_one_letter_code
_entity_poly.pdbx_strand_id
1 'polypeptide(L)'
;MLALTQPGLTMCGVVSYTPKRWARLSAGLTPKAVEKAVEELVASRYVIVDRDTEELFVRSFVKNDGVLRSPNLETSMWRAYGDIISPAIREAFLKGLPEGLRKPFPEPLTEPHVNGSRACADVLRPPLPNPSSVLPAKADDEDETLHREALKRLEQREREVGPVRNRDGWLKRAERNLHAELAARRDADERRRDARRHRAALMRADLEESGYEGEELAKELRFRLGDVRLADEVLAS
;
A
#
# COMPACT_ATOMS: atom_id res chain seq x y z
N MET A 1 -11.27 -3.21 -26.89
CA MET A 1 -10.01 -2.84 -26.22
C MET A 1 -10.02 -1.46 -25.56
N LEU A 2 -10.76 -0.48 -26.08
CA LEU A 2 -10.63 0.92 -25.66
C LEU A 2 -10.90 1.17 -24.16
N ALA A 3 -11.82 0.43 -23.53
CA ALA A 3 -12.12 0.58 -22.09
C ALA A 3 -11.00 0.06 -21.16
N LEU A 4 -10.27 -0.99 -21.55
CA LEU A 4 -9.22 -1.62 -20.74
C LEU A 4 -7.88 -0.88 -20.82
N THR A 5 -7.69 -0.06 -21.85
CA THR A 5 -6.45 0.69 -22.07
C THR A 5 -6.53 2.13 -21.53
N GLN A 6 -7.58 2.47 -20.76
CA GLN A 6 -7.73 3.81 -20.21
C GLN A 6 -6.77 4.02 -19.04
N PRO A 7 -6.12 5.19 -18.94
CA PRO A 7 -5.18 5.48 -17.86
C PRO A 7 -5.84 5.55 -16.48
N GLY A 8 -7.16 5.72 -16.40
CA GLY A 8 -7.94 5.75 -15.16
C GLY A 8 -8.61 4.43 -14.80
N LEU A 9 -8.19 3.31 -15.39
CA LEU A 9 -8.76 2.00 -15.04
C LEU A 9 -8.31 1.61 -13.63
N THR A 10 -9.27 1.45 -12.72
CA THR A 10 -9.00 1.03 -11.35
C THR A 10 -8.69 -0.45 -11.26
N MET A 11 -8.08 -0.91 -10.15
CA MET A 11 -7.86 -2.33 -9.89
C MET A 11 -9.17 -3.14 -9.75
N CYS A 12 -10.31 -2.47 -9.63
CA CYS A 12 -11.64 -3.08 -9.69
C CYS A 12 -12.16 -3.26 -11.11
N GLY A 13 -11.50 -2.73 -12.13
CA GLY A 13 -11.99 -2.72 -13.52
C GLY A 13 -13.07 -1.67 -13.76
N VAL A 14 -13.06 -0.59 -12.98
CA VAL A 14 -13.97 0.57 -13.16
C VAL A 14 -13.20 1.71 -13.82
N VAL A 15 -13.86 2.42 -14.73
CA VAL A 15 -13.31 3.57 -15.44
C VAL A 15 -14.39 4.63 -15.65
N SER A 16 -14.00 5.91 -15.73
CA SER A 16 -14.93 7.00 -16.04
C SER A 16 -15.50 6.87 -17.46
N TYR A 17 -16.82 6.84 -17.58
CA TYR A 17 -17.56 6.75 -18.83
C TYR A 17 -17.61 8.11 -19.53
N THR A 18 -16.60 8.38 -20.36
CA THR A 18 -16.44 9.67 -21.06
C THR A 18 -16.42 9.48 -22.59
N PRO A 19 -17.56 9.15 -23.24
CA PRO A 19 -17.59 8.77 -24.65
C PRO A 19 -17.04 9.85 -25.60
N LYS A 20 -17.24 11.13 -25.26
CA LYS A 20 -16.66 12.27 -26.00
C LYS A 20 -15.12 12.28 -25.95
N ARG A 21 -14.53 11.95 -24.80
CA ARG A 21 -13.07 11.87 -24.63
C ARG A 21 -12.53 10.65 -25.37
N TRP A 22 -13.21 9.52 -25.27
CA TRP A 22 -12.82 8.27 -25.94
C TRP A 22 -12.83 8.38 -27.47
N ALA A 23 -13.82 9.08 -28.03
CA ALA A 23 -13.88 9.36 -29.46
C ALA A 23 -12.65 10.11 -29.99
N ARG A 24 -11.99 10.93 -29.16
CA ARG A 24 -10.78 11.67 -29.55
C ARG A 24 -9.50 10.83 -29.55
N LEU A 25 -9.53 9.62 -28.97
CA LEU A 25 -8.35 8.75 -28.88
C LEU A 25 -8.05 8.00 -30.19
N SER A 26 -8.96 8.02 -31.17
CA SER A 26 -8.77 7.35 -32.46
C SER A 26 -9.34 8.19 -33.59
N ALA A 27 -8.56 8.34 -34.67
CA ALA A 27 -9.05 8.96 -35.89
C ALA A 27 -10.23 8.14 -36.46
N GLY A 28 -11.38 8.78 -36.67
CA GLY A 28 -12.59 8.15 -37.23
C GLY A 28 -13.60 7.63 -36.20
N LEU A 29 -13.31 7.69 -34.90
CA LEU A 29 -14.27 7.29 -33.87
C LEU A 29 -15.16 8.48 -33.50
N THR A 30 -16.48 8.32 -33.58
CA THR A 30 -17.44 9.35 -33.16
C THR A 30 -18.01 9.02 -31.78
N PRO A 31 -18.47 10.02 -30.99
CA PRO A 31 -19.09 9.76 -29.69
C PRO A 31 -20.28 8.79 -29.80
N LYS A 32 -21.12 8.93 -30.83
CA LYS A 32 -22.23 8.00 -31.11
C LYS A 32 -21.76 6.57 -31.39
N ALA A 33 -20.64 6.40 -32.10
CA ALA A 33 -20.09 5.07 -32.34
C ALA A 33 -19.59 4.42 -31.04
N VAL A 34 -18.98 5.21 -30.14
CA VAL A 34 -18.57 4.74 -28.81
C VAL A 34 -19.77 4.32 -27.98
N GLU A 35 -20.80 5.17 -27.91
CA GLU A 35 -22.04 4.88 -27.19
C GLU A 35 -22.69 3.60 -27.70
N LYS A 36 -22.82 3.44 -29.03
CA LYS A 36 -23.38 2.24 -29.64
C LYS A 36 -22.56 0.98 -29.30
N ALA A 37 -21.24 1.04 -29.41
CA ALA A 37 -20.38 -0.08 -29.08
C ALA A 37 -20.49 -0.47 -27.59
N VAL A 38 -20.62 0.52 -26.71
CA VAL A 38 -20.82 0.28 -25.28
C VAL A 38 -22.20 -0.33 -25.01
N GLU A 39 -23.25 0.13 -25.69
CA GLU A 39 -24.60 -0.46 -25.60
C GLU A 39 -24.61 -1.93 -26.04
N GLU A 40 -23.87 -2.30 -27.10
CA GLU A 40 -23.71 -3.70 -27.51
C GLU A 40 -23.01 -4.55 -26.42
N LEU A 41 -22.01 -3.98 -25.74
CA LEU A 41 -21.32 -4.64 -24.61
C LEU A 41 -22.21 -4.76 -23.36
N VAL A 42 -23.06 -3.76 -23.10
CA VAL A 42 -24.05 -3.80 -22.01
C VAL A 42 -25.10 -4.88 -22.30
N ALA A 43 -25.63 -4.92 -23.52
CA ALA A 43 -26.59 -5.95 -23.95
C ALA A 43 -26.01 -7.37 -23.82
N SER A 44 -24.72 -7.51 -24.13
CA SER A 44 -23.96 -8.76 -23.97
C SER A 44 -23.51 -9.04 -22.54
N ARG A 45 -23.85 -8.17 -21.57
CA ARG A 45 -23.48 -8.26 -20.14
C ARG A 45 -21.96 -8.32 -19.87
N TYR A 46 -21.14 -7.78 -20.76
CA TYR A 46 -19.70 -7.64 -20.52
C TYR A 46 -19.38 -6.45 -19.62
N VAL A 47 -20.14 -5.37 -19.76
CA VAL A 47 -19.95 -4.13 -19.01
C VAL A 47 -21.24 -3.68 -18.34
N ILE A 48 -21.12 -2.91 -17.28
CA ILE A 48 -22.21 -2.16 -16.67
C ILE A 48 -21.85 -0.68 -16.76
N VAL A 49 -22.81 0.15 -17.15
CA VAL A 49 -22.63 1.59 -17.21
C VAL A 49 -23.63 2.23 -16.28
N ASP A 50 -23.11 3.07 -15.38
CA ASP A 50 -23.91 4.00 -14.61
C ASP A 50 -23.77 5.38 -15.25
N ARG A 51 -24.87 5.89 -15.81
CA ARG A 51 -24.88 7.20 -16.47
C ARG A 51 -25.00 8.35 -15.48
N ASP A 52 -25.44 8.09 -14.25
CA ASP A 52 -25.61 9.12 -13.22
C ASP A 52 -24.27 9.46 -12.56
N THR A 53 -23.43 8.44 -12.32
CA THR A 53 -22.07 8.64 -11.77
C THR A 53 -20.99 8.71 -12.84
N GLU A 54 -21.36 8.59 -14.12
CA GLU A 54 -20.44 8.51 -15.25
C GLU A 54 -19.35 7.43 -15.08
N GLU A 55 -19.74 6.23 -14.65
CA GLU A 55 -18.83 5.10 -14.43
C GLU A 55 -19.17 3.91 -15.35
N LEU A 56 -18.14 3.21 -15.82
CA LEU A 56 -18.24 1.97 -16.55
C LEU A 56 -17.43 0.88 -15.84
N PHE A 57 -18.07 -0.26 -15.58
CA PHE A 57 -17.46 -1.43 -14.94
C PHE A 57 -17.29 -2.59 -15.92
N VAL A 58 -16.09 -3.15 -15.98
CA VAL A 58 -15.73 -4.32 -16.79
C VAL A 58 -15.75 -5.58 -15.92
N ARG A 59 -16.78 -6.41 -16.10
CA ARG A 59 -17.06 -7.57 -15.22
C ARG A 59 -15.95 -8.62 -15.18
N SER A 60 -15.22 -8.80 -16.28
CA SER A 60 -14.19 -9.84 -16.42
C SER A 60 -12.82 -9.42 -15.89
N PHE A 61 -12.61 -8.15 -15.56
CA PHE A 61 -11.28 -7.60 -15.27
C PHE A 61 -10.62 -8.32 -14.09
N VAL A 62 -11.24 -8.31 -12.91
CA VAL A 62 -10.68 -8.93 -11.70
C VAL A 62 -10.37 -10.42 -11.87
N LYS A 63 -11.20 -11.12 -12.65
CA LYS A 63 -11.03 -12.56 -12.90
C LYS A 63 -9.87 -12.87 -13.84
N ASN A 64 -9.70 -12.06 -14.88
CA ASN A 64 -8.80 -12.39 -15.98
C ASN A 64 -7.43 -11.70 -15.85
N ASP A 65 -7.37 -10.51 -15.27
CA ASP A 65 -6.15 -9.67 -15.23
C ASP A 65 -5.19 -10.04 -14.09
N GLY A 66 -5.48 -11.13 -13.37
CA GLY A 66 -4.60 -11.65 -12.33
C GLY A 66 -4.59 -10.83 -11.04
N VAL A 67 -5.54 -9.92 -10.84
CA VAL A 67 -5.68 -9.10 -9.61
C VAL A 67 -5.72 -9.99 -8.36
N LEU A 68 -6.40 -11.13 -8.44
CA LEU A 68 -6.51 -12.09 -7.33
C LEU A 68 -5.29 -13.01 -7.16
N ARG A 69 -4.24 -12.89 -7.98
CA ARG A 69 -3.05 -13.74 -7.89
C ARG A 69 -2.02 -13.26 -6.87
N SER A 70 -2.09 -11.99 -6.46
CA SER A 70 -1.13 -11.38 -5.54
C SER A 70 -1.86 -10.67 -4.39
N PRO A 71 -1.50 -10.92 -3.12
CA PRO A 71 -2.12 -10.27 -1.96
C PRO A 71 -2.00 -8.73 -1.99
N ASN A 72 -0.92 -8.21 -2.58
CA ASN A 72 -0.70 -6.78 -2.72
C ASN A 72 -1.68 -6.15 -3.73
N LEU A 73 -1.97 -6.85 -4.82
CA LEU A 73 -2.94 -6.42 -5.82
C LEU A 73 -4.37 -6.52 -5.28
N GLU A 74 -4.67 -7.57 -4.53
CA GLU A 74 -5.95 -7.71 -3.83
C GLU A 74 -6.18 -6.56 -2.84
N THR A 75 -5.16 -6.17 -2.08
CA THR A 75 -5.24 -5.01 -1.16
C THR A 75 -5.52 -3.71 -1.93
N SER A 76 -4.83 -3.49 -3.05
CA SER A 76 -5.07 -2.32 -3.92
C SER A 76 -6.46 -2.35 -4.56
N MET A 77 -6.98 -3.52 -4.92
CA MET A 77 -8.34 -3.71 -5.40
C MET A 77 -9.37 -3.31 -4.33
N TRP A 78 -9.20 -3.75 -3.08
CA TRP A 78 -10.11 -3.37 -1.99
C TRP A 78 -10.10 -1.86 -1.70
N ARG A 79 -8.96 -1.19 -1.85
CA ARG A 79 -8.88 0.28 -1.77
C ARG A 79 -9.66 0.93 -2.90
N ALA A 80 -9.42 0.50 -4.13
CA ALA A 80 -10.12 0.99 -5.31
C ALA A 80 -11.64 0.74 -5.25
N TYR A 81 -12.10 -0.30 -4.55
CA TYR A 81 -13.52 -0.55 -4.32
C TYR A 81 -14.18 0.56 -3.48
N GLY A 82 -13.42 1.16 -2.56
CA GLY A 82 -13.85 2.32 -1.77
C GLY A 82 -14.13 3.56 -2.61
N ASP A 83 -13.46 3.70 -3.75
CA ASP A 83 -13.55 4.87 -4.64
C ASP A 83 -14.72 4.80 -5.63
N ILE A 84 -15.35 3.64 -5.79
CA ILE A 84 -16.49 3.46 -6.70
C ILE A 84 -17.68 4.28 -6.19
N ILE A 85 -18.25 5.15 -7.00
CA ILE A 85 -19.35 6.01 -6.55
C ILE A 85 -20.69 5.30 -6.74
N SER A 86 -20.87 4.59 -7.85
CA SER A 86 -22.11 3.90 -8.24
C SER A 86 -22.48 2.76 -7.29
N PRO A 87 -23.66 2.82 -6.64
CA PRO A 87 -24.18 1.72 -5.84
C PRO A 87 -24.43 0.45 -6.68
N ALA A 88 -24.91 0.61 -7.91
CA ALA A 88 -25.20 -0.49 -8.82
C ALA A 88 -23.93 -1.25 -9.23
N ILE A 89 -22.85 -0.50 -9.50
CA ILE A 89 -21.55 -1.09 -9.83
C ILE A 89 -20.93 -1.77 -8.61
N ARG A 90 -21.02 -1.17 -7.41
CA ARG A 90 -20.55 -1.80 -6.16
C ARG A 90 -21.19 -3.17 -5.94
N GLU A 91 -22.52 -3.23 -6.07
CA GLU A 91 -23.25 -4.49 -5.90
C GLU A 91 -22.86 -5.52 -6.96
N ALA A 92 -22.74 -5.10 -8.22
CA ALA A 92 -22.36 -5.99 -9.31
C ALA A 92 -20.91 -6.51 -9.17
N PHE A 93 -20.00 -5.67 -8.67
CA PHE A 93 -18.62 -6.04 -8.38
C PHE A 93 -18.58 -7.16 -7.33
N LEU A 94 -19.26 -6.96 -6.20
CA LEU A 94 -19.31 -7.96 -5.11
C LEU A 94 -19.93 -9.28 -5.57
N LYS A 95 -20.97 -9.23 -6.41
CA LYS A 95 -21.58 -10.42 -7.05
C LYS A 95 -20.62 -11.14 -8.01
N GLY A 96 -19.64 -10.42 -8.56
CA GLY A 96 -18.67 -10.96 -9.51
C GLY A 96 -17.50 -11.70 -8.87
N LEU A 97 -17.23 -11.51 -7.57
CA LEU A 97 -16.09 -12.10 -6.87
C LEU A 97 -16.29 -13.60 -6.59
N PRO A 98 -15.21 -14.40 -6.54
CA PRO A 98 -15.29 -15.81 -6.15
C PRO A 98 -15.69 -15.96 -4.68
N GLU A 99 -16.43 -17.03 -4.37
CA GLU A 99 -16.78 -17.39 -2.99
C GLU A 99 -15.50 -17.62 -2.16
N GLY A 100 -15.49 -17.12 -0.91
CA GLY A 100 -14.32 -17.19 -0.01
C GLY A 100 -13.46 -15.92 0.03
N LEU A 101 -13.54 -15.03 -0.97
CA LEU A 101 -12.88 -13.72 -0.96
C LEU A 101 -13.70 -12.64 -0.23
N ARG A 102 -14.85 -13.00 0.36
CA ARG A 102 -15.71 -12.08 1.13
C ARG A 102 -15.10 -11.77 2.51
N LYS A 103 -14.00 -11.04 2.52
CA LYS A 103 -13.72 -10.12 3.63
C LYS A 103 -14.07 -8.73 3.11
N PRO A 104 -15.27 -8.19 3.39
CA PRO A 104 -15.43 -6.76 3.20
C PRO A 104 -14.37 -6.11 4.08
N PHE A 105 -13.46 -5.37 3.46
CA PHE A 105 -12.72 -4.35 4.21
C PHE A 105 -13.78 -3.51 4.93
N PRO A 106 -13.62 -3.20 6.24
CA PRO A 106 -14.60 -2.41 6.96
C PRO A 106 -14.92 -1.15 6.14
N GLU A 107 -16.21 -0.80 6.12
CA GLU A 107 -16.88 0.23 5.33
C GLU A 107 -16.00 1.40 4.89
N PRO A 108 -16.25 2.00 3.70
CA PRO A 108 -15.44 3.10 3.20
C PRO A 108 -15.32 4.15 4.30
N LEU A 109 -14.11 4.34 4.81
CA LEU A 109 -13.80 5.48 5.65
C LEU A 109 -14.23 6.68 4.81
N THR A 110 -15.22 7.39 5.31
CA THR A 110 -15.75 8.65 4.81
C THR A 110 -14.67 9.73 4.95
N GLU A 111 -13.51 9.50 4.36
CA GLU A 111 -12.46 10.49 4.26
C GLU A 111 -12.56 11.09 2.86
N PRO A 112 -12.98 12.35 2.75
CA PRO A 112 -13.03 13.03 1.47
C PRO A 112 -11.60 13.01 0.90
N HIS A 113 -11.44 12.41 -0.26
CA HIS A 113 -10.17 12.45 -0.99
C HIS A 113 -9.91 13.91 -1.36
N VAL A 114 -9.08 14.58 -0.57
CA VAL A 114 -8.58 15.92 -0.86
C VAL A 114 -7.62 15.77 -2.03
N ASN A 115 -8.13 16.04 -3.24
CA ASN A 115 -7.32 16.01 -4.43
C ASN A 115 -6.48 17.29 -4.47
N GLY A 116 -5.18 17.16 -4.23
CA GLY A 116 -4.19 18.23 -4.41
C GLY A 116 -3.31 18.45 -3.19
N SER A 117 -2.05 18.04 -3.33
CA SER A 117 -0.86 18.59 -2.67
C SER A 117 -0.95 18.92 -1.16
N ARG A 118 -0.18 18.16 -0.36
CA ARG A 118 0.24 18.43 1.04
C ARG A 118 -0.66 17.99 2.20
N ALA A 119 -1.35 16.85 2.12
CA ALA A 119 -1.94 16.25 3.31
C ALA A 119 -1.60 14.75 3.43
N CYS A 120 -0.32 14.45 3.65
CA CYS A 120 0.14 13.13 4.08
C CYS A 120 1.09 13.31 5.25
N ALA A 121 0.55 13.68 6.42
CA ALA A 121 1.26 13.56 7.69
C ALA A 121 0.33 13.48 8.90
N ASP A 122 -0.82 14.17 8.90
CA ASP A 122 -1.48 14.52 10.18
C ASP A 122 -2.86 13.92 10.47
N VAL A 123 -3.42 13.05 9.62
CA VAL A 123 -4.73 12.45 9.93
C VAL A 123 -4.58 10.95 10.11
N LEU A 124 -4.88 10.48 11.34
CA LEU A 124 -4.90 9.09 11.82
C LEU A 124 -3.57 8.38 12.11
N ARG A 125 -2.53 9.11 12.52
CA ARG A 125 -1.67 8.53 13.58
C ARG A 125 -2.32 8.83 14.92
N PRO A 126 -2.56 7.84 15.81
CA PRO A 126 -2.72 8.18 17.22
C PRO A 126 -1.54 9.08 17.60
N PRO A 127 -1.73 10.13 18.42
CA PRO A 127 -0.65 11.03 18.79
C PRO A 127 0.54 10.16 19.17
N LEU A 128 1.67 10.37 18.49
CA LEU A 128 2.87 9.61 18.79
C LEU A 128 3.04 9.67 20.30
N PRO A 129 3.13 8.52 20.99
CA PRO A 129 3.43 8.52 22.41
C PRO A 129 4.62 9.44 22.59
N ASN A 130 4.47 10.38 23.52
CA ASN A 130 5.46 11.40 23.83
C ASN A 130 6.85 10.72 23.82
N PRO A 131 7.91 11.26 23.22
CA PRO A 131 9.20 10.56 23.17
C PRO A 131 9.74 10.18 24.57
N SER A 132 9.24 10.84 25.62
CA SER A 132 9.48 10.48 27.02
C SER A 132 8.67 9.27 27.54
N SER A 133 7.57 8.88 26.87
CA SER A 133 6.76 7.70 27.19
C SER A 133 7.12 6.44 26.39
N VAL A 134 8.00 6.56 25.39
CA VAL A 134 8.66 5.43 24.70
C VAL A 134 10.11 5.35 25.13
N LEU A 135 10.35 5.44 26.44
CA LEU A 135 11.58 4.84 26.95
C LEU A 135 11.52 3.36 26.55
N PRO A 136 12.64 2.77 26.09
CA PRO A 136 12.67 1.33 25.91
C PRO A 136 12.11 0.71 27.18
N ALA A 137 11.09 -0.14 27.01
CA ALA A 137 10.59 -0.93 28.11
C ALA A 137 11.83 -1.57 28.75
N LYS A 138 11.90 -1.60 30.08
CA LYS A 138 13.11 -2.09 30.75
C LYS A 138 13.39 -3.49 30.18
N ALA A 139 14.66 -3.93 30.14
CA ALA A 139 14.99 -5.22 29.53
C ALA A 139 14.08 -6.38 30.02
N ASP A 140 13.59 -6.27 31.27
CA ASP A 140 12.62 -7.17 31.89
C ASP A 140 11.23 -7.22 31.20
N ASP A 141 10.79 -6.14 30.56
CA ASP A 141 9.52 -6.02 29.83
C ASP A 141 9.60 -6.60 28.40
N GLU A 142 10.78 -6.54 27.75
CA GLU A 142 10.99 -7.14 26.41
C GLU A 142 10.85 -8.67 26.48
N ASP A 143 11.43 -9.30 27.50
CA ASP A 143 11.34 -10.75 27.70
C ASP A 143 9.89 -11.20 27.99
N GLU A 144 9.12 -10.40 28.75
CA GLU A 144 7.72 -10.70 29.05
C GLU A 144 6.83 -10.58 27.81
N THR A 145 7.08 -9.59 26.95
CA THR A 145 6.33 -9.42 25.69
C THR A 145 6.61 -10.55 24.71
N LEU A 146 7.87 -11.00 24.62
CA LEU A 146 8.26 -12.14 23.80
C LEU A 146 7.65 -13.45 24.31
N HIS A 147 7.62 -13.65 25.63
CA HIS A 147 6.94 -14.79 26.25
C HIS A 147 5.44 -14.82 25.92
N ARG A 148 4.75 -13.68 26.02
CA ARG A 148 3.33 -13.55 25.66
C ARG A 148 3.09 -13.83 24.17
N GLU A 149 3.98 -13.41 23.28
CA GLU A 149 3.86 -13.68 21.85
C GLU A 149 4.13 -15.16 21.52
N ALA A 150 5.12 -15.77 22.19
CA ALA A 150 5.38 -17.21 22.07
C ALA A 150 4.17 -18.05 22.51
N LEU A 151 3.49 -17.67 23.59
CA LEU A 151 2.25 -18.30 24.04
C LEU A 151 1.13 -18.20 23.01
N LYS A 152 0.94 -17.04 22.37
CA LYS A 152 -0.05 -16.88 21.30
C LYS A 152 0.24 -17.78 20.11
N ARG A 153 1.52 -17.89 19.69
CA ARG A 153 1.93 -18.79 18.59
C ARG A 153 1.69 -20.25 18.94
N LEU A 154 1.91 -20.63 20.20
CA LEU A 154 1.61 -21.97 20.70
C LEU A 154 0.11 -22.26 20.63
N GLU A 155 -0.73 -21.38 21.16
CA GLU A 155 -2.20 -21.54 21.15
C GLU A 155 -2.74 -21.67 19.73
N GLN A 156 -2.24 -20.86 18.80
CA GLN A 156 -2.61 -20.96 17.39
C GLN A 156 -2.22 -22.33 16.81
N ARG A 157 -0.99 -22.80 17.07
CA ARG A 157 -0.54 -24.12 16.62
C ARG A 157 -1.37 -25.25 17.20
N GLU A 158 -1.75 -25.18 18.48
CA GLU A 158 -2.58 -26.21 19.12
C GLU A 158 -3.98 -26.27 18.52
N ARG A 159 -4.53 -25.14 18.03
CA ARG A 159 -5.78 -25.12 17.26
C ARG A 159 -5.64 -25.78 15.89
N GLU A 160 -4.50 -25.59 15.21
CA GLU A 160 -4.28 -26.06 13.84
C GLU A 160 -3.82 -27.53 13.77
N VAL A 161 -2.95 -27.96 14.68
CA VAL A 161 -2.21 -29.23 14.60
C VAL A 161 -2.45 -30.14 15.82
N GLY A 162 -3.07 -29.61 16.87
CA GLY A 162 -3.30 -30.34 18.13
C GLY A 162 -2.21 -30.12 19.20
N PRO A 163 -2.40 -30.69 20.39
CA PRO A 163 -1.65 -30.34 21.60
C PRO A 163 -0.17 -30.69 21.51
N VAL A 164 0.69 -29.82 22.05
CA VAL A 164 2.14 -30.01 22.00
C VAL A 164 2.60 -30.90 23.14
N ARG A 165 3.27 -32.01 22.83
CA ARG A 165 3.72 -33.00 23.82
C ARG A 165 4.70 -32.44 24.87
N ASN A 166 5.51 -31.43 24.52
CA ASN A 166 6.39 -30.71 25.46
C ASN A 166 6.23 -29.21 25.24
N ARG A 167 5.29 -28.63 26.00
CA ARG A 167 4.87 -27.23 25.87
C ARG A 167 5.99 -26.26 26.26
N ASP A 168 6.62 -26.48 27.41
CA ASP A 168 7.68 -25.61 27.94
C ASP A 168 8.94 -25.63 27.05
N GLY A 169 9.32 -26.81 26.56
CA GLY A 169 10.44 -26.95 25.64
C GLY A 169 10.16 -26.36 24.26
N TRP A 170 8.90 -26.22 23.87
CA TRP A 170 8.51 -25.51 22.65
C TRP A 170 8.54 -23.99 22.85
N LEU A 171 7.99 -23.49 23.97
CA LEU A 171 7.98 -22.06 24.32
C LEU A 171 9.38 -21.48 24.38
N LYS A 172 10.31 -22.12 25.11
CA LYS A 172 11.72 -21.68 25.18
C LYS A 172 12.41 -21.64 23.81
N ARG A 173 12.01 -22.49 22.86
CA ARG A 173 12.53 -22.45 21.49
C ARG A 173 11.91 -21.33 20.69
N ALA A 174 10.61 -21.10 20.84
CA ALA A 174 9.90 -20.02 20.18
C ALA A 174 10.41 -18.64 20.65
N GLU A 175 10.63 -18.45 21.95
CA GLU A 175 11.22 -17.24 22.52
C GLU A 175 12.62 -16.96 21.95
N ARG A 176 13.50 -17.96 21.93
CA ARG A 176 14.84 -17.81 21.33
C ARG A 176 14.78 -17.46 19.85
N ASN A 177 13.85 -18.04 19.11
CA ASN A 177 13.65 -17.70 17.70
C ASN A 177 13.14 -16.27 17.53
N LEU A 178 12.21 -15.82 18.37
CA LEU A 178 11.70 -14.45 18.37
C LEU A 178 12.80 -13.44 18.72
N HIS A 179 13.63 -13.72 19.74
CA HIS A 179 14.80 -12.90 20.05
C HIS A 179 15.76 -12.81 18.86
N ALA A 180 16.05 -13.94 18.21
CA ALA A 180 16.91 -13.97 17.03
C ALA A 180 16.30 -13.18 15.85
N GLU A 181 14.98 -13.27 15.63
CA GLU A 181 14.26 -12.48 14.63
C GLU A 181 14.35 -10.99 14.92
N LEU A 182 14.17 -10.57 16.18
CA LEU A 182 14.29 -9.17 16.59
C LEU A 182 15.73 -8.64 16.46
N ALA A 183 16.72 -9.43 16.87
CA ALA A 183 18.13 -9.09 16.68
C ALA A 183 18.45 -8.91 15.19
N ALA A 184 18.02 -9.85 14.34
CA ALA A 184 18.22 -9.75 12.90
C ALA A 184 17.53 -8.52 12.27
N ARG A 185 16.37 -8.10 12.80
CA ARG A 185 15.70 -6.86 12.39
C ARG A 185 16.49 -5.62 12.81
N ARG A 186 16.98 -5.57 14.05
CA ARG A 186 17.84 -4.48 14.54
C ARG A 186 19.08 -4.34 13.68
N ASP A 187 19.77 -5.45 13.39
CA ASP A 187 20.96 -5.46 12.52
C ASP A 187 20.62 -5.02 11.09
N ALA A 188 19.46 -5.42 10.55
CA ALA A 188 19.04 -5.02 9.22
C ALA A 188 18.73 -3.51 9.13
N ASP A 189 18.12 -2.95 10.16
CA ASP A 189 17.85 -1.52 10.23
C ASP A 189 19.13 -0.71 10.44
N GLU A 190 20.09 -1.22 11.21
CA GLU A 190 21.43 -0.63 11.35
C GLU A 190 22.17 -0.63 10.01
N ARG A 191 22.21 -1.77 9.30
CA ARG A 191 22.76 -1.85 7.94
C ARG A 191 22.11 -0.86 6.96
N ARG A 192 20.79 -0.66 7.06
CA ARG A 192 20.07 0.33 6.24
C ARG A 192 20.48 1.76 6.58
N ARG A 193 20.66 2.07 7.87
CA ARG A 193 21.16 3.39 8.31
C ARG A 193 22.57 3.63 7.81
N ASP A 194 23.45 2.65 7.94
CA ASP A 194 24.83 2.73 7.47
C ASP A 194 24.90 2.91 5.95
N ALA A 195 24.11 2.14 5.19
CA ALA A 195 24.02 2.30 3.74
C ALA A 195 23.51 3.69 3.32
N ARG A 196 22.55 4.26 4.08
CA ARG A 196 22.06 5.63 3.85
C ARG A 196 23.14 6.67 4.15
N ARG A 197 23.86 6.53 5.27
CA ARG A 197 24.99 7.40 5.62
C ARG A 197 26.10 7.33 4.58
N HIS A 198 26.48 6.13 4.15
CA HIS A 198 27.49 5.93 3.13
C HIS A 198 27.09 6.58 1.80
N ARG A 199 25.85 6.38 1.34
CA ARG A 199 25.33 7.02 0.13
C ARG A 199 25.30 8.54 0.24
N ALA A 200 24.94 9.07 1.40
CA ALA A 200 24.94 10.51 1.66
C ALA A 200 26.36 11.09 1.67
N ALA A 201 27.34 10.35 2.21
CA ALA A 201 28.75 10.74 2.17
C ALA A 201 29.31 10.76 0.74
N LEU A 202 28.97 9.78 -0.09
CA LEU A 202 29.31 9.80 -1.53
C LEU A 202 28.70 11.02 -2.24
N MET A 203 27.43 11.30 -1.96
CA MET A 203 26.74 12.46 -2.53
C MET A 203 27.36 13.79 -2.09
N ARG A 204 27.88 13.87 -0.86
CA ARG A 204 28.66 15.02 -0.40
C ARG A 204 29.96 15.16 -1.19
N ALA A 205 30.73 14.09 -1.36
CA ALA A 205 31.98 14.11 -2.11
C ALA A 205 31.76 14.53 -3.58
N ASP A 206 30.73 14.02 -4.26
CA ASP A 206 30.39 14.42 -5.63
C ASP A 206 30.06 15.92 -5.75
N LEU A 207 29.38 16.48 -4.74
CA LEU A 207 29.05 17.90 -4.70
C LEU A 207 30.28 18.77 -4.42
N GLU A 208 31.17 18.33 -3.53
CA GLU A 208 32.47 18.98 -3.28
C GLU A 208 33.33 19.00 -4.55
N GLU A 209 33.39 17.88 -5.30
CA GLU A 209 34.08 17.83 -6.61
C GLU A 209 33.44 18.75 -7.66
N SER A 210 32.14 18.99 -7.56
CA SER A 210 31.40 19.91 -8.43
C SER A 210 31.59 21.40 -8.04
N GLY A 211 32.39 21.69 -7.01
CA GLY A 211 32.73 23.05 -6.58
C GLY A 211 31.75 23.67 -5.59
N TYR A 212 30.86 22.87 -4.99
CA TYR A 212 29.98 23.36 -3.91
C TYR A 212 30.73 23.36 -2.59
N GLU A 213 30.79 24.51 -1.91
CA GLU A 213 31.46 24.66 -0.61
C GLU A 213 30.54 25.28 0.46
N GLY A 214 30.89 25.05 1.73
CA GLY A 214 30.29 25.73 2.88
C GLY A 214 28.76 25.61 2.97
N GLU A 215 28.08 26.75 3.04
CA GLU A 215 26.62 26.81 3.23
C GLU A 215 25.83 26.36 1.98
N GLU A 216 26.42 26.49 0.80
CA GLU A 216 25.79 26.11 -0.46
C GLU A 216 25.77 24.59 -0.65
N LEU A 217 26.88 23.93 -0.29
CA LEU A 217 26.96 22.47 -0.16
C LEU A 217 25.91 21.94 0.82
N ALA A 218 25.78 22.56 1.99
CA ALA A 218 24.82 22.14 3.01
C ALA A 218 23.36 22.27 2.54
N LYS A 219 23.03 23.35 1.82
CA LYS A 219 21.69 23.56 1.25
C LYS A 219 21.37 22.52 0.17
N GLU A 220 22.30 22.27 -0.74
CA GLU A 220 22.13 21.31 -1.83
C GLU A 220 22.05 19.86 -1.32
N LEU A 221 22.89 19.50 -0.35
CA LEU A 221 22.89 18.17 0.27
C LEU A 221 21.57 17.89 1.00
N ARG A 222 21.06 18.86 1.78
CA ARG A 222 19.75 18.77 2.46
C ARG A 222 18.60 18.68 1.46
N PHE A 223 18.67 19.45 0.37
CA PHE A 223 17.66 19.43 -0.69
C PHE A 223 17.60 18.07 -1.39
N ARG A 224 18.76 17.49 -1.75
CA ARG A 224 18.82 16.21 -2.46
C ARG A 224 18.53 15.00 -1.58
N LEU A 225 18.94 15.02 -0.31
CA LEU A 225 18.65 13.93 0.63
C LEU A 225 17.22 13.98 1.16
N GLY A 226 16.61 15.16 1.25
CA GLY A 226 15.28 15.36 1.84
C GLY A 226 15.21 15.06 3.35
N ASP A 227 16.35 14.76 3.98
CA ASP A 227 16.51 14.44 5.40
C ASP A 227 17.60 15.34 5.99
N VAL A 228 17.16 16.38 6.71
CA VAL A 228 18.04 17.40 7.30
C VAL A 228 18.97 16.80 8.34
N ARG A 229 18.51 15.82 9.13
CA ARG A 229 19.33 15.22 10.19
C ARG A 229 20.44 14.38 9.61
N LEU A 230 20.14 13.57 8.59
CA LEU A 230 21.14 12.77 7.89
C LEU A 230 22.16 13.66 7.18
N ALA A 231 21.73 14.76 6.56
CA ALA A 231 22.63 15.72 5.93
C ALA A 231 23.56 16.38 6.96
N ASP A 232 23.03 16.81 8.11
CA ASP A 232 23.82 17.44 9.17
C ASP A 232 24.81 16.47 9.82
N GLU A 233 24.41 15.20 10.02
CA GLU A 233 25.32 14.13 10.48
C GLU A 233 26.51 13.94 9.52
N VAL A 234 26.24 13.93 8.20
CA VAL A 234 27.26 13.69 7.17
C VAL A 234 28.15 14.91 6.95
N LEU A 235 27.64 16.13 7.15
CA LEU A 235 28.44 17.36 7.09
C LEU A 235 29.35 17.53 8.32
N ALA A 236 28.95 16.96 9.46
CA ALA A 236 29.75 16.97 10.70
C ALA A 236 30.79 15.83 10.77
N SER A 237 30.68 14.84 9.89
CA SER A 237 31.61 13.70 9.76
C SER A 237 32.81 14.04 8.87
#